data_AF-A0AAU9ZAF9-F1
#
_entry.id   AF-A0AAU9ZAF9-F1
#
_cell.length_a   1.000
_cell.length_b   1.000
_cell.length_c   1.000
_cell.angle_alpha   90.00
_cell.angle_beta   90.00
_cell.angle_gamma   90.00
#
_symmetry.space_group_name_H-M   'P 1'
#
loop_
_entity.id
_entity.type
_entity.pdbx_description
1 polymer ?
#
loop_
_entity_poly.entity_id
_entity_poly.type
_entity_poly.pdbx_seq_one_letter_code
_entity_poly.pdbx_strand_id
1 'polypeptide(L)'
;MARLAPGWRLQPVAALALVLALTLAPTARSGQTRRPVERGPPVRLFTEEELARYSGEEEDQPIYLAVKGVVFDVTSGKEFYGRGAPYNALTGKDSTRGVAKMSLDPADLTHDTTGLTAKELEALDDIFSKVYKAKYPIVGYTARRILHEDGSPNLDFKPEDQPHFDIKDEF
;
A
#
# COMPACT_ATOMS: atom_id res chain seq x y z
N MET A 1 0.55 34.33 -69.05
CA MET A 1 1.24 34.14 -67.75
C MET A 1 1.61 35.51 -67.21
N ALA A 2 1.38 35.72 -65.90
CA ALA A 2 1.72 36.86 -65.05
C ALA A 2 1.08 38.24 -65.34
N ARG A 3 0.42 38.78 -64.30
CA ARG A 3 -0.37 40.02 -64.27
C ARG A 3 0.46 41.22 -63.77
N LEU A 4 0.14 42.40 -64.33
CA LEU A 4 0.28 43.79 -63.83
C LEU A 4 -0.03 43.93 -62.32
N ALA A 5 0.40 44.92 -61.52
CA ALA A 5 0.92 46.28 -61.70
C ALA A 5 1.41 46.83 -60.32
N PRO A 6 1.97 48.06 -60.22
CA PRO A 6 2.72 48.58 -59.08
C PRO A 6 1.88 49.39 -58.05
N GLY A 7 2.52 49.76 -56.93
CA GLY A 7 1.88 50.29 -55.73
C GLY A 7 1.60 51.79 -55.66
N TRP A 8 0.87 52.18 -54.61
CA TRP A 8 0.75 53.56 -54.12
C TRP A 8 0.54 53.63 -52.60
N ARG A 9 0.84 54.82 -52.07
CA ARG A 9 1.12 55.19 -50.68
C ARG A 9 -0.10 55.82 -49.96
N LEU A 10 -0.04 55.73 -48.61
CA LEU A 10 -0.47 56.68 -47.55
C LEU A 10 -1.98 56.88 -47.23
N GLN A 11 -2.22 57.02 -45.92
CA GLN A 11 -3.46 56.95 -45.10
C GLN A 11 -4.16 58.34 -44.94
N PRO A 12 -4.99 58.63 -43.91
CA PRO A 12 -6.03 57.91 -43.12
C PRO A 12 -7.38 58.71 -43.15
N VAL A 13 -8.46 58.31 -42.44
CA VAL A 13 -9.37 59.19 -41.64
C VAL A 13 -10.48 58.36 -40.97
N ALA A 14 -10.49 58.44 -39.64
CA ALA A 14 -11.59 58.39 -38.66
C ALA A 14 -12.88 57.58 -38.95
N ALA A 15 -13.13 56.60 -38.08
CA ALA A 15 -14.45 56.46 -37.46
C ALA A 15 -14.27 56.04 -35.98
N LEU A 16 -14.64 56.99 -35.13
CA LEU A 16 -14.72 56.92 -33.68
C LEU A 16 -15.92 56.05 -33.27
N ALA A 17 -15.72 55.05 -32.41
CA ALA A 17 -16.79 54.49 -31.59
C ALA A 17 -16.23 53.97 -30.26
N LEU A 18 -16.38 54.82 -29.25
CA LEU A 18 -16.18 54.56 -27.84
C LEU A 18 -17.35 53.70 -27.32
N VAL A 19 -17.09 52.49 -26.81
CA VAL A 19 -17.98 51.88 -25.79
C VAL A 19 -17.12 51.23 -24.71
N LEU A 20 -17.01 51.96 -23.61
CA LEU A 20 -16.52 51.51 -22.33
C LEU A 20 -17.55 50.52 -21.74
N ALA A 21 -17.22 49.24 -21.67
CA ALA A 21 -17.97 48.27 -20.87
C ALA A 21 -16.99 47.56 -19.94
N LEU A 22 -16.71 48.21 -18.81
CA LEU A 22 -16.09 47.58 -17.65
C LEU A 22 -17.11 46.62 -17.03
N THR A 23 -17.23 45.42 -17.59
CA THR A 23 -17.94 44.32 -16.92
C THR A 23 -16.97 43.68 -15.95
N LEU A 24 -17.15 43.99 -14.66
CA LEU A 24 -16.65 43.17 -13.56
C LEU A 24 -17.21 41.75 -13.75
N ALA A 25 -16.45 40.88 -14.40
CA ALA A 25 -16.71 39.46 -14.34
C ALA A 25 -16.55 39.04 -12.87
N PRO A 26 -17.58 38.49 -12.21
CA PRO A 26 -17.35 37.84 -10.94
C PRO A 26 -16.40 36.70 -11.26
N THR A 27 -15.18 36.74 -10.70
CA THR A 27 -14.29 35.59 -10.71
C THR A 27 -15.04 34.51 -9.94
N ALA A 28 -15.73 33.65 -10.67
CA ALA A 28 -16.33 32.45 -10.11
C ALA A 28 -15.17 31.71 -9.47
N ARG A 29 -15.11 31.79 -8.14
CA ARG A 29 -14.15 31.07 -7.32
C ARG A 29 -14.47 29.61 -7.61
N SER A 30 -13.67 29.02 -8.50
CA SER A 30 -13.75 27.63 -8.86
C SER A 30 -13.70 26.85 -7.57
N GLY A 31 -14.87 26.42 -7.10
CA GLY A 31 -14.97 25.48 -6.02
C GLY A 31 -14.27 24.25 -6.55
N GLN A 32 -13.04 24.04 -6.10
CA GLN A 32 -12.37 22.76 -6.27
C GLN A 32 -13.30 21.75 -5.60
N THR A 33 -14.14 21.10 -6.40
CA THR A 33 -14.72 19.82 -6.05
C THR A 33 -13.52 18.96 -5.71
N ARG A 34 -13.31 18.74 -4.40
CA ARG A 34 -12.33 17.76 -3.92
C ARG A 34 -12.60 16.50 -4.72
N ARG A 35 -11.65 16.08 -5.55
CA ARG A 35 -11.77 14.85 -6.32
C ARG A 35 -12.12 13.75 -5.31
N PRO A 36 -13.17 12.93 -5.55
CA PRO A 36 -13.40 11.77 -4.73
C PRO A 36 -12.08 11.01 -4.63
N VAL A 37 -11.59 10.80 -3.41
CA VAL A 37 -10.43 9.92 -3.20
C VAL A 37 -10.82 8.59 -3.81
N GLU A 38 -10.14 8.16 -4.87
CA GLU A 38 -10.33 6.80 -5.39
C GLU A 38 -10.02 5.85 -4.23
N ARG A 39 -11.07 5.23 -3.70
CA ARG A 39 -10.91 4.21 -2.68
C ARG A 39 -10.44 2.99 -3.44
N GLY A 40 -9.17 2.63 -3.26
CA GLY A 40 -8.65 1.36 -3.73
C GLY A 40 -9.50 0.18 -3.21
N PRO A 41 -9.29 -1.03 -3.75
CA PRO A 41 -10.00 -2.22 -3.29
C PRO A 41 -9.90 -2.37 -1.76
N PRO A 42 -10.97 -2.86 -1.11
CA PRO A 42 -10.97 -2.99 0.34
C PRO A 42 -9.88 -3.95 0.78
N VAL A 43 -9.07 -3.49 1.73
CA VAL A 43 -7.99 -4.26 2.34
C VAL A 43 -8.58 -5.30 3.29
N ARG A 44 -8.15 -6.57 3.15
CA ARG A 44 -8.58 -7.66 4.05
C ARG A 44 -7.88 -7.55 5.40
N LEU A 45 -8.65 -7.71 6.48
CA LEU A 45 -8.13 -7.85 7.84
C LEU A 45 -8.24 -9.31 8.29
N PHE A 46 -7.26 -9.72 9.09
CA PHE A 46 -7.19 -11.06 9.67
C PHE A 46 -7.12 -10.97 11.18
N THR A 47 -8.09 -11.55 11.86
CA THR A 47 -7.96 -11.89 13.29
C THR A 47 -6.90 -12.97 13.48
N GLU A 48 -6.41 -13.16 14.70
CA GLU A 48 -5.44 -14.22 14.99
C GLU A 48 -6.04 -15.60 14.73
N GLU A 49 -7.31 -15.79 15.07
CA GLU A 49 -8.05 -17.03 14.87
C GLU A 49 -8.31 -17.34 13.39
N GLU A 50 -8.56 -16.30 12.58
CA GLU A 50 -8.69 -16.46 11.13
C GLU A 50 -7.35 -16.78 10.49
N LEU A 51 -6.27 -16.09 10.91
CA LEU A 51 -4.94 -16.32 10.37
C LEU A 51 -4.45 -17.74 10.70
N ALA A 52 -4.75 -18.25 11.90
CA ALA A 52 -4.39 -19.60 12.35
C ALA A 52 -4.90 -20.74 11.46
N ARG A 53 -5.97 -20.50 10.69
CA ARG A 53 -6.50 -21.49 9.74
C ARG A 53 -5.55 -21.74 8.56
N TYR A 54 -4.69 -20.78 8.25
CA TYR A 54 -3.75 -20.82 7.13
C TYR A 54 -2.33 -21.20 7.58
N SER A 55 -2.22 -22.11 8.55
CA SER A 55 -0.94 -22.59 9.08
C SER A 55 -0.16 -23.48 8.10
N GLY A 56 -0.76 -23.89 6.98
CA GLY A 56 -0.13 -24.84 6.06
C GLY A 56 -0.07 -26.28 6.56
N GLU A 57 -0.83 -26.60 7.60
CA GLU A 57 -1.12 -27.99 7.99
C GLU A 57 -1.97 -28.70 6.93
N GLU A 58 -2.97 -28.03 6.39
CA GLU A 58 -3.84 -28.60 5.35
C GLU A 58 -3.22 -28.40 3.96
N GLU A 59 -3.06 -29.48 3.19
CA GLU A 59 -2.32 -29.43 1.91
C GLU A 59 -3.01 -28.61 0.82
N ASP A 60 -4.34 -28.52 0.87
CA ASP A 60 -5.21 -27.86 -0.11
C ASP A 60 -5.58 -26.42 0.29
N GLN A 61 -5.02 -25.91 1.38
CA GLN A 61 -5.25 -24.54 1.83
C GLN A 61 -4.05 -23.64 1.54
N PRO A 62 -4.30 -22.33 1.28
CA PRO A 62 -3.23 -21.35 1.27
C PRO A 62 -2.46 -21.32 2.60
N ILE A 63 -1.18 -20.95 2.54
CA ILE A 63 -0.30 -20.81 3.69
C ILE A 63 -0.01 -19.34 3.88
N TYR A 64 -0.42 -18.79 5.03
CA TYR A 64 -0.22 -17.38 5.34
C TYR A 64 0.76 -17.18 6.48
N LEU A 65 1.51 -16.08 6.40
CA LEU A 65 2.47 -15.65 7.40
C LEU A 65 2.33 -14.15 7.58
N ALA A 66 2.21 -13.68 8.83
CA ALA A 66 2.27 -12.26 9.11
C ALA A 66 3.65 -11.82 9.63
N VAL A 67 4.15 -10.71 9.09
CA VAL A 67 5.38 -10.03 9.53
C VAL A 67 5.12 -8.53 9.53
N LYS A 68 5.47 -7.84 10.61
CA LYS A 68 5.10 -6.44 10.89
C LYS A 68 3.59 -6.18 10.77
N GLY A 69 2.77 -7.19 11.06
CA GLY A 69 1.33 -7.16 10.88
C GLY A 69 0.84 -7.17 9.43
N VAL A 70 1.72 -7.42 8.45
CA VAL A 70 1.39 -7.57 7.03
C VAL A 70 1.30 -9.05 6.71
N VAL A 71 0.18 -9.47 6.10
CA VAL A 71 -0.10 -10.88 5.81
C VAL A 71 0.37 -11.19 4.39
N PHE A 72 1.33 -12.11 4.28
CA PHE A 72 1.86 -12.62 3.03
C PHE A 72 1.28 -13.99 2.71
N ASP A 73 0.97 -14.22 1.44
CA ASP A 73 0.71 -15.56 0.93
C ASP A 73 2.02 -16.25 0.58
N VAL A 74 2.43 -17.19 1.41
CA VAL A 74 3.68 -17.96 1.27
C VAL A 74 3.44 -19.35 0.66
N THR A 75 2.27 -19.59 0.08
CA THR A 75 1.90 -20.90 -0.52
C THR A 75 2.87 -21.33 -1.60
N SER A 76 3.43 -20.39 -2.38
CA SER A 76 4.44 -20.68 -3.40
C SER A 76 5.77 -21.20 -2.85
N GLY A 77 5.99 -21.11 -1.53
CA GLY A 77 7.13 -21.69 -0.81
C GLY A 77 6.73 -22.86 0.09
N LYS A 78 5.75 -23.70 -0.32
CA LYS A 78 5.23 -24.83 0.48
C LYS A 78 6.33 -25.78 0.97
N GLU A 79 7.44 -25.92 0.25
CA GLU A 79 8.62 -26.70 0.66
C GLU A 79 9.33 -26.14 1.92
N PHE A 80 9.09 -24.87 2.25
CA PHE A 80 9.63 -24.20 3.43
C PHE A 80 8.58 -24.04 4.54
N TYR A 81 7.31 -23.85 4.16
CA TYR A 81 6.26 -23.42 5.08
C TYR A 81 5.11 -24.42 5.28
N GLY A 82 5.00 -25.46 4.44
CA GLY A 82 3.96 -26.47 4.54
C GLY A 82 4.18 -27.46 5.69
N ARG A 83 3.22 -28.36 5.92
CA ARG A 83 3.30 -29.40 6.96
C ARG A 83 4.65 -30.11 6.97
N GLY A 84 5.33 -30.08 8.12
CA GLY A 84 6.63 -30.73 8.33
C GLY A 84 7.83 -30.00 7.71
N ALA A 85 7.62 -28.87 7.03
CA ALA A 85 8.68 -28.04 6.49
C ALA A 85 9.39 -27.22 7.58
N PRO A 86 10.66 -26.82 7.38
CA PRO A 86 11.49 -26.25 8.45
C PRO A 86 10.98 -24.93 9.03
N TYR A 87 10.20 -24.15 8.27
CA TYR A 87 9.70 -22.85 8.70
C TYR A 87 8.17 -22.82 8.91
N ASN A 88 7.53 -23.99 8.93
CA ASN A 88 6.09 -24.10 9.19
C ASN A 88 5.69 -23.51 10.56
N ALA A 89 6.55 -23.52 11.57
CA ALA A 89 6.22 -22.92 12.86
C ALA A 89 5.84 -21.42 12.79
N LEU A 90 6.34 -20.71 11.78
CA LEU A 90 6.09 -19.27 11.59
C LEU A 90 4.68 -18.96 11.06
N THR A 91 4.04 -19.90 10.36
CA THR A 91 2.81 -19.65 9.59
C THR A 91 1.57 -19.65 10.48
N GLY A 92 0.46 -19.14 9.92
CA GLY A 92 -0.83 -19.03 10.61
C GLY A 92 -0.84 -18.02 11.76
N LYS A 93 0.17 -17.15 11.86
CA LYS A 93 0.28 -16.15 12.92
C LYS A 93 1.16 -14.99 12.49
N ASP A 94 1.21 -13.98 13.35
CA ASP A 94 2.21 -12.91 13.26
C ASP A 94 3.49 -13.34 13.97
N SER A 95 4.53 -13.61 13.19
CA SER A 95 5.84 -14.09 13.65
C SER A 95 6.90 -13.00 13.53
N THR A 96 6.51 -11.72 13.64
CA THR A 96 7.42 -10.57 13.54
C THR A 96 8.67 -10.74 14.40
N ARG A 97 8.51 -11.13 15.67
CA ARG A 97 9.63 -11.30 16.59
C ARG A 97 10.51 -12.47 16.20
N GLY A 98 9.92 -13.61 15.82
CA GLY A 98 10.64 -14.79 15.35
C GLY A 98 11.51 -14.46 14.13
N VAL A 99 10.97 -13.69 13.19
CA VAL A 99 11.72 -13.21 12.01
C VAL A 99 12.86 -12.27 12.42
N ALA A 100 12.60 -11.30 13.31
CA ALA A 100 13.62 -10.36 13.79
C ALA A 100 14.80 -11.06 14.46
N LYS A 101 14.50 -12.10 15.24
CA LYS A 101 15.49 -12.89 15.99
C LYS A 101 16.08 -14.07 15.20
N MET A 102 15.57 -14.34 14.00
CA MET A 102 15.84 -15.57 13.25
C MET A 102 15.58 -16.84 14.10
N SER A 103 14.49 -16.81 14.86
CA SER A 103 14.14 -17.82 15.86
C SER A 103 12.86 -18.56 15.49
N LEU A 104 12.86 -19.87 15.75
CA LEU A 104 11.67 -20.73 15.70
C LEU A 104 11.21 -21.16 17.09
N ASP A 105 11.79 -20.60 18.15
CA ASP A 105 11.38 -20.89 19.52
C ASP A 105 9.95 -20.41 19.73
N PRO A 106 9.04 -21.24 20.28
CA PRO A 106 7.63 -20.87 20.45
C PRO A 106 7.39 -19.55 21.19
N ALA A 107 8.28 -19.19 22.11
CA ALA A 107 8.21 -17.93 22.86
C ALA A 107 8.49 -16.68 21.99
N ASP A 108 9.19 -16.85 20.87
CA ASP A 108 9.47 -15.77 19.91
C ASP A 108 8.46 -15.72 18.76
N LEU A 109 7.55 -16.70 18.64
CA LEU A 109 6.54 -16.76 17.58
C LEU A 109 5.34 -15.86 17.87
N THR A 110 5.63 -14.56 17.97
CA THR A 110 4.68 -13.51 18.32
C THR A 110 4.96 -12.24 17.51
N HIS A 111 3.98 -11.36 17.50
CA HIS A 111 4.08 -10.02 16.94
C HIS A 111 4.92 -9.06 17.78
N ASP A 112 5.16 -9.37 19.06
CA ASP A 112 5.69 -8.42 20.04
C ASP A 112 7.16 -8.08 19.79
N THR A 113 7.42 -6.83 19.43
CA THR A 113 8.76 -6.29 19.19
C THR A 113 9.42 -5.71 20.44
N THR A 114 8.75 -5.77 21.60
CA THR A 114 9.28 -5.27 22.86
C THR A 114 10.59 -5.99 23.22
N GLY A 115 11.58 -5.20 23.61
CA GLY A 115 12.90 -5.71 24.01
C GLY A 115 13.76 -6.23 22.86
N LEU A 116 13.37 -6.06 21.59
CA LEU A 116 14.27 -6.28 20.46
C LEU A 116 15.38 -5.22 20.44
N THR A 117 16.58 -5.67 20.12
CA THR A 117 17.75 -4.82 19.90
C THR A 117 17.65 -4.08 18.58
N ALA A 118 18.39 -2.96 18.43
CA ALA A 118 18.44 -2.22 17.17
C ALA A 118 18.88 -3.10 15.99
N LYS A 119 19.79 -4.05 16.21
CA LYS A 119 20.25 -4.99 15.18
C LYS A 119 19.16 -5.98 14.75
N GLU A 120 18.35 -6.47 15.69
CA GLU A 120 17.22 -7.36 15.38
C GLU A 120 16.13 -6.62 14.61
N LEU A 121 15.88 -5.35 14.95
CA LEU A 121 14.95 -4.49 14.20
C LEU A 121 15.45 -4.19 12.78
N GLU A 122 16.74 -3.92 12.61
CA GLU A 122 17.36 -3.75 11.29
C GLU A 122 17.26 -5.04 10.46
N ALA A 123 17.55 -6.20 11.06
CA ALA A 123 17.41 -7.50 10.42
C ALA A 123 15.95 -7.77 10.00
N LEU A 124 14.99 -7.42 10.86
CA LEU A 124 13.57 -7.52 10.56
C LEU A 124 13.20 -6.70 9.32
N ASP A 125 13.63 -5.44 9.25
CA ASP A 125 13.33 -4.55 8.12
C ASP A 125 13.94 -5.05 6.81
N ASP A 126 15.17 -5.57 6.88
CA ASP A 126 15.87 -6.16 5.76
C ASP A 126 15.17 -7.42 5.24
N ILE A 127 14.83 -8.35 6.12
CA ILE A 127 14.13 -9.59 5.75
C ILE A 127 12.74 -9.26 5.21
N PHE A 128 12.00 -8.38 5.89
CA PHE A 128 10.68 -7.94 5.46
C PHE A 128 10.70 -7.40 4.02
N SER A 129 11.66 -6.53 3.71
CA SER A 129 11.73 -5.86 2.41
C SER A 129 12.32 -6.74 1.31
N LYS A 130 13.46 -7.41 1.60
CA LYS A 130 14.26 -8.13 0.59
C LYS A 130 13.78 -9.56 0.37
N VAL A 131 13.08 -10.15 1.34
CA VAL A 131 12.57 -11.52 1.24
C VAL A 131 11.06 -11.49 1.06
N TYR A 132 10.31 -11.04 2.07
CA TYR A 132 8.86 -11.24 2.07
C TYR A 132 8.16 -10.38 1.02
N LYS A 133 8.36 -9.06 1.07
CA LYS A 133 7.76 -8.13 0.12
C LYS A 133 8.20 -8.37 -1.32
N ALA A 134 9.45 -8.80 -1.52
CA ALA A 134 9.97 -9.07 -2.86
C ALA A 134 9.43 -10.37 -3.48
N LYS A 135 9.17 -11.41 -2.66
CA LYS A 135 8.85 -12.76 -3.14
C LYS A 135 7.37 -13.12 -3.07
N TYR A 136 6.64 -12.61 -2.08
CA TYR A 136 5.29 -13.07 -1.77
C TYR A 136 4.27 -11.94 -1.90
N PRO A 137 3.07 -12.23 -2.43
CA PRO A 137 2.02 -11.24 -2.52
C PRO A 137 1.47 -10.92 -1.13
N ILE A 138 1.08 -9.66 -0.95
CA ILE A 138 0.40 -9.19 0.27
C ILE A 138 -1.09 -9.44 0.08
N VAL A 139 -1.71 -10.15 1.03
CA VAL A 139 -3.15 -10.51 0.98
C VAL A 139 -3.99 -9.83 2.06
N GLY A 140 -3.35 -9.04 2.92
CA GLY A 140 -4.04 -8.25 3.94
C GLY A 140 -3.14 -7.79 5.07
N TYR A 141 -3.77 -7.39 6.18
CA TYR A 141 -3.09 -7.07 7.43
C TYR A 141 -3.74 -7.78 8.59
N THR A 142 -2.98 -7.94 9.67
CA THR A 142 -3.54 -8.40 10.94
C THR A 142 -4.46 -7.32 11.52
N ALA A 143 -5.59 -7.71 12.11
CA ALA A 143 -6.56 -6.79 12.71
C ALA A 143 -5.89 -5.91 13.78
N ARG A 144 -5.01 -6.52 14.59
CA ARG A 144 -4.20 -5.87 15.63
C ARG A 144 -3.26 -4.76 15.12
N ARG A 145 -2.95 -4.72 13.82
CA ARG A 145 -2.18 -3.62 13.23
C ARG A 145 -2.98 -2.32 13.20
N ILE A 146 -4.31 -2.42 13.05
CA ILE A 146 -5.23 -1.30 12.85
C ILE A 146 -6.12 -1.07 14.07
N LEU A 147 -6.35 -2.09 14.87
CA LEU A 147 -7.24 -2.08 16.03
C LEU A 147 -6.50 -2.52 17.29
N HIS A 148 -6.85 -1.94 18.42
CA HIS A 148 -6.52 -2.49 19.73
C HIS A 148 -7.42 -3.71 20.04
N GLU A 149 -7.09 -4.45 21.11
CA GLU A 149 -7.89 -5.61 21.55
C GLU A 149 -9.34 -5.25 21.90
N ASP A 150 -9.58 -4.00 22.33
CA ASP A 150 -10.93 -3.47 22.62
C ASP A 150 -11.71 -3.06 21.36
N GLY A 151 -11.12 -3.21 20.17
CA GLY A 151 -11.69 -2.83 18.89
C GLY A 151 -11.58 -1.34 18.56
N SER A 152 -10.95 -0.53 19.42
CA SER A 152 -10.67 0.88 19.13
C SER A 152 -9.56 1.02 18.08
N PRO A 153 -9.53 2.10 17.28
CA PRO A 153 -8.48 2.30 16.29
C PRO A 153 -7.10 2.46 16.94
N ASN A 154 -6.09 1.80 16.38
CA ASN A 154 -4.69 2.00 16.72
C ASN A 154 -4.24 3.40 16.24
N LEU A 155 -4.03 4.33 17.16
CA LEU A 155 -3.67 5.72 16.83
C LEU A 155 -2.24 5.86 16.29
N ASP A 156 -1.37 4.89 16.57
CA ASP A 156 -0.01 4.83 16.02
C ASP A 156 0.02 4.27 14.59
N PHE A 157 -1.13 3.78 14.08
CA PHE A 157 -1.25 3.36 12.70
C PHE A 157 -1.10 4.55 11.77
N LYS A 158 -0.03 4.53 10.99
CA LYS A 158 0.23 5.49 9.92
C LYS A 158 -0.08 4.83 8.58
N PRO A 159 -1.15 5.24 7.89
CA PRO A 159 -1.51 4.67 6.59
C PRO A 159 -0.37 4.74 5.57
N GLU A 160 0.48 5.76 5.64
CA GLU A 160 1.65 5.99 4.80
C GLU A 160 2.78 4.95 4.98
N ASP A 161 2.85 4.30 6.14
CA ASP A 161 3.86 3.27 6.42
C ASP A 161 3.43 1.89 5.89
N GLN A 162 2.26 1.80 5.24
CA GLN A 162 1.78 0.56 4.66
C GLN A 162 2.59 0.24 3.38
N PRO A 163 3.12 -0.99 3.28
CA PRO A 163 3.57 -1.47 1.98
C PRO A 163 2.37 -1.44 1.03
N HIS A 164 2.55 -0.84 -0.14
CA HIS A 164 1.52 -0.85 -1.16
C HIS A 164 1.21 -2.30 -1.58
N PHE A 165 -0.06 -2.60 -1.82
CA PHE A 165 -0.46 -3.85 -2.44
C PHE A 165 0.02 -3.83 -3.88
N ASP A 166 1.13 -4.51 -4.14
CA ASP A 166 1.48 -4.89 -5.50
C ASP A 166 0.61 -6.09 -5.87
N ILE A 167 -0.61 -5.80 -6.33
CA ILE A 167 -1.43 -6.81 -7.00
C ILE A 167 -0.69 -7.10 -8.30
N LYS A 168 0.07 -8.21 -8.33
CA LYS A 168 0.54 -8.75 -9.61
C LYS A 168 -0.72 -9.21 -10.32
N ASP A 169 -1.17 -8.43 -11.31
CA ASP A 169 -2.21 -8.82 -12.24
C ASP A 169 -1.70 -10.03 -13.06
N GLU A 170 -1.77 -11.22 -12.49
CA GLU A 170 -1.63 -12.48 -13.21
C GLU A 170 -3.02 -12.84 -13.76
N PHE A 171 -3.28 -12.40 -14.99
CA PHE A 171 -4.33 -12.93 -15.87
C PHE A 171 -3.69 -13.85 -16.93
#